data_AF-A0A662RFU1-F1
#
_entry.id   AF-A0A662RFU1-F1
#
_cell.length_a   1.000
_cell.length_b   1.000
_cell.length_c   1.000
_cell.angle_alpha   90.00
_cell.angle_beta   90.00
_cell.angle_gamma   90.00
#
_symmetry.space_group_name_H-M   'P 1'
#
loop_
_entity.id
_entity.type
_entity.pdbx_description
1 polymer ?
#
loop_
_entity_poly.entity_id
_entity_poly.type
_entity_poly.pdbx_seq_one_letter_code
_entity_poly.pdbx_strand_id
1 'polypeptide(L)'
;MKMMIHVSSAVHDPVIARAILETGVEINVDRANIDATSGEIVLEVPADSCARVATAFERQGASVSVLEHPIIRDDAECVHCGACISVCPVQVFSF
;
A
#
# COMPACT_ATOMS: atom_id res chain seq x y z
N MET A 1 0.19 7.03 -5.73
CA MET A 1 0.92 5.75 -5.58
C MET A 1 0.51 5.11 -4.29
N LYS A 2 0.16 3.82 -4.34
CA LYS A 2 -0.25 3.08 -3.14
C LYS A 2 0.92 2.33 -2.55
N MET A 3 0.97 2.28 -1.22
CA MET A 3 1.92 1.46 -0.48
C MET A 3 1.23 0.83 0.72
N MET A 4 1.66 -0.36 1.09
CA MET A 4 1.30 -0.99 2.35
C MET A 4 2.45 -0.80 3.32
N ILE A 5 2.13 -0.39 4.55
CA ILE A 5 3.07 -0.40 5.67
C ILE A 5 2.61 -1.41 6.71
N HIS A 6 3.56 -2.12 7.30
CA HIS A 6 3.33 -3.01 8.42
C HIS A 6 4.17 -2.56 9.63
N VAL A 7 3.53 -2.42 10.78
CA VAL A 7 4.12 -1.98 12.05
C VAL A 7 3.86 -3.01 13.14
N SER A 8 4.90 -3.53 13.78
CA SER A 8 4.82 -4.66 14.73
C SER A 8 5.10 -4.30 16.20
N SER A 9 5.70 -3.13 16.46
CA SER A 9 5.98 -2.65 17.83
C SER A 9 5.70 -1.15 17.99
N ALA A 10 5.46 -0.47 16.87
CA ALA A 10 5.23 0.97 16.79
C ALA A 10 3.72 1.33 16.73
N VAL A 11 2.81 0.43 17.09
CA VAL A 11 1.34 0.70 17.05
C VAL A 11 0.96 1.90 17.91
N HIS A 12 1.70 2.15 19.00
CA HIS A 12 1.47 3.30 19.88
C HIS A 12 2.25 4.56 19.48
N ASP A 13 3.17 4.45 18.52
CA ASP A 13 3.91 5.60 17.99
C ASP A 13 3.10 6.28 16.88
N PRO A 14 3.15 7.62 16.78
CA PRO A 14 2.44 8.36 15.75
C PRO A 14 3.20 8.31 14.41
N VAL A 15 3.42 7.11 13.88
CA VAL A 15 4.29 6.85 12.72
C VAL A 15 3.88 7.63 11.47
N ILE A 16 2.56 7.71 11.20
CA ILE A 16 2.01 8.47 10.08
C ILE A 16 2.27 9.97 10.27
N ALA A 17 2.01 10.51 11.46
CA ALA A 17 2.21 11.92 11.73
C ALA A 17 3.70 12.31 11.64
N ARG A 18 4.60 11.46 12.16
CA ARG A 18 6.06 11.66 12.03
C ARG A 18 6.49 11.62 10.57
N ALA A 19 5.99 10.69 9.77
CA ALA A 19 6.30 10.62 8.34
C ALA A 19 5.81 11.88 7.59
N ILE A 20 4.61 12.39 7.90
CA ILE A 20 4.10 13.66 7.35
C ILE A 20 5.00 14.83 7.74
N LEU A 21 5.38 14.94 9.01
CA LEU A 21 6.24 16.03 9.50
C LEU A 21 7.68 15.97 8.93
N GLU A 22 8.25 14.77 8.77
CA GLU A 22 9.59 14.59 8.20
C GLU A 22 9.62 14.92 6.70
N THR A 23 8.59 14.49 5.96
CA THR A 23 8.59 14.57 4.49
C THR A 23 7.87 15.81 3.94
N GLY A 24 6.96 16.40 4.71
CA GLY A 24 6.06 17.46 4.26
C GLY A 24 5.03 17.00 3.23
N VAL A 25 4.79 15.69 3.12
CA VAL A 25 3.92 15.09 2.11
C VAL A 25 2.56 14.76 2.73
N GLU A 26 1.49 15.12 2.04
CA GLU A 26 0.15 14.67 2.38
C GLU A 26 -0.01 13.17 2.09
N ILE A 27 -0.54 12.44 3.06
CA ILE A 27 -0.74 10.99 2.99
C ILE A 27 -2.21 10.70 3.23
N ASN A 28 -2.84 9.98 2.30
CA ASN A 28 -4.19 9.48 2.47
C ASN A 28 -4.17 8.04 3.03
N VAL A 29 -5.12 7.70 3.90
CA VAL A 29 -5.26 6.36 4.49
C VAL A 29 -6.45 5.66 3.84
N ASP A 30 -6.18 4.74 2.91
CA ASP A 30 -7.22 4.00 2.20
C ASP A 30 -7.83 2.90 3.06
N ARG A 31 -6.99 2.19 3.81
CA ARG A 31 -7.40 1.10 4.70
C ARG A 31 -6.39 0.95 5.82
N ALA A 32 -6.87 0.74 7.05
CA ALA A 32 -6.05 0.41 8.19
C ALA A 32 -6.68 -0.76 8.93
N ASN A 33 -5.87 -1.79 9.21
CA ASN A 33 -6.23 -2.88 10.11
C ASN A 33 -5.18 -2.93 11.22
N ILE A 34 -5.58 -2.60 12.45
CA ILE A 34 -4.65 -2.44 13.57
C ILE A 34 -5.21 -3.22 14.76
N ASP A 35 -4.36 -4.08 15.33
CA ASP A 35 -4.62 -4.81 16.56
C ASP A 35 -3.64 -4.38 17.67
N ALA A 36 -3.67 -5.06 18.82
CA ALA A 36 -2.82 -4.72 19.97
C ALA A 36 -1.32 -4.97 19.74
N THR A 37 -0.96 -5.73 18.70
CA THR A 37 0.40 -6.19 18.41
C THR A 37 0.92 -5.72 17.07
N SER A 38 0.07 -5.55 16.07
CA SER A 38 0.50 -5.17 14.73
C SER A 38 -0.53 -4.29 14.02
N GLY A 39 -0.07 -3.57 13.00
CA GLY A 39 -0.93 -2.79 12.13
C GLY A 39 -0.50 -2.92 10.68
N GLU A 40 -1.47 -3.17 9.80
CA GLU A 40 -1.32 -3.14 8.35
C GLU A 40 -2.12 -1.97 7.80
N ILE A 41 -1.45 -1.07 7.09
CA ILE A 41 -2.06 0.16 6.61
C ILE A 41 -1.73 0.35 5.14
N VAL A 42 -2.76 0.51 4.32
CA VAL A 42 -2.65 0.90 2.92
C VAL A 42 -2.79 2.41 2.83
N LEU A 43 -1.75 3.04 2.30
CA LEU A 43 -1.59 4.48 2.18
C LEU A 43 -1.50 4.87 0.71
N GLU A 44 -1.99 6.06 0.40
CA GLU A 44 -1.80 6.69 -0.90
C GLU A 44 -0.99 7.99 -0.75
N VAL A 45 0.04 8.13 -1.59
CA VAL A 45 0.95 9.27 -1.61
C VAL A 45 1.22 9.74 -3.05
N PRO A 46 1.65 11.00 -3.26
CA PRO A 46 2.13 11.48 -4.55
C PRO A 46 3.27 10.61 -5.11
N ALA A 47 3.24 10.35 -6.42
CA ALA A 47 4.15 9.40 -7.07
C ALA A 47 5.63 9.82 -6.97
N ASP A 48 5.89 11.10 -7.16
CA ASP A 48 7.21 11.73 -7.04
C ASP A 48 7.78 11.65 -5.61
N SER A 49 6.93 11.50 -4.61
CA SER A 49 7.30 11.44 -3.19
C SER A 49 7.35 10.03 -2.62
N CYS A 50 6.99 9.00 -3.40
CA CYS A 50 6.81 7.63 -2.93
C CYS A 50 8.06 7.07 -2.22
N ALA A 51 9.24 7.15 -2.86
CA ALA A 51 10.49 6.67 -2.29
C ALA A 51 10.86 7.39 -0.99
N ARG A 52 10.69 8.72 -0.95
CA ARG A 52 10.99 9.53 0.25
C ARG A 52 10.10 9.14 1.43
N VAL A 53 8.81 8.96 1.20
CA VAL A 53 7.85 8.55 2.24
C VAL A 53 8.12 7.11 2.70
N ALA A 54 8.43 6.20 1.78
CA ALA A 54 8.80 4.83 2.14
C ALA A 54 10.01 4.80 3.09
N THR A 55 11.09 5.53 2.76
CA THR A 55 12.26 5.64 3.64
C THR A 55 11.95 6.24 5.01
N ALA A 56 11.03 7.22 5.09
CA ALA A 56 10.62 7.80 6.37
C ALA A 56 9.88 6.79 7.27
N PHE A 57 9.08 5.90 6.69
CA PHE A 57 8.44 4.81 7.43
C PHE A 57 9.44 3.72 7.85
N GLU A 58 10.35 3.33 6.96
CA GLU A 58 11.39 2.33 7.26
C GLU A 58 12.30 2.76 8.41
N ARG A 59 12.68 4.04 8.47
CA ARG A 59 13.47 4.61 9.58
C ARG A 59 12.77 4.53 10.93
N GLN A 60 11.44 4.48 10.92
CA GLN A 60 10.62 4.33 12.12
C GLN A 60 10.35 2.86 12.45
N GLY A 61 10.96 1.92 11.72
CA GLY A 61 10.84 0.48 11.96
C GLY A 61 9.62 -0.17 11.31
N ALA A 62 8.91 0.53 10.43
CA ALA A 62 7.85 -0.06 9.63
C ALA A 62 8.45 -0.80 8.42
N SER A 63 7.88 -1.94 8.04
CA SER A 63 8.17 -2.53 6.73
C SER A 63 7.23 -1.94 5.68
N VAL A 64 7.76 -1.59 4.51
CA VAL A 64 7.01 -0.91 3.44
C VAL A 64 7.02 -1.77 2.17
N SER A 65 5.87 -1.85 1.51
CA SER A 65 5.72 -2.49 0.20
C SER A 65 4.95 -1.57 -0.74
N VAL A 66 5.57 -1.16 -1.85
CA VAL A 66 4.91 -0.32 -2.86
C VAL A 66 4.00 -1.19 -3.72
N LEU A 67 2.73 -0.81 -3.82
CA LEU A 67 1.70 -1.55 -4.55
C LEU A 67 1.62 -1.04 -6.00
N GLU A 68 2.67 -1.29 -6.79
CA GLU A 68 2.74 -0.83 -8.20
C GLU A 68 1.73 -1.57 -9.10
N HIS A 69 1.59 -2.88 -8.91
CA HIS A 69 0.70 -3.74 -9.70
C HIS A 69 -0.16 -4.62 -8.77
N PRO A 70 -1.30 -4.11 -8.26
CA PRO A 70 -2.12 -4.88 -7.32
C PRO A 70 -2.74 -6.13 -7.96
N ILE A 71 -2.82 -6.19 -9.28
CA ILE A 71 -3.34 -7.34 -10.05
C ILE A 71 -2.41 -7.56 -11.23
N ILE A 72 -1.86 -8.76 -11.34
CA ILE A 72 -1.05 -9.20 -12.48
C ILE A 72 -1.69 -10.47 -13.05
N ARG A 73 -1.87 -10.54 -14.36
CA ARG A 73 -2.30 -11.76 -15.05
C ARG A 73 -1.05 -12.56 -15.43
N ASP A 74 -0.93 -13.77 -14.91
CA ASP A 74 0.08 -14.72 -15.38
C ASP A 74 -0.44 -15.42 -16.63
N ASP A 75 0.12 -15.07 -17.80
CA ASP A 75 -0.29 -15.64 -19.09
C ASP A 75 0.11 -17.12 -19.25
N ALA A 76 1.06 -17.63 -18.46
CA ALA A 76 1.42 -19.05 -18.49
C ALA A 76 0.43 -19.92 -17.71
N GLU A 77 -0.16 -19.38 -16.64
CA GLU A 77 -1.18 -20.08 -15.84
C GLU A 77 -2.63 -19.76 -16.26
N CYS A 78 -2.85 -18.67 -17.00
CA CYS A 78 -4.20 -18.25 -17.38
C CYS A 78 -4.85 -19.22 -18.37
N VAL A 79 -5.96 -19.85 -17.97
CA VAL A 79 -6.76 -20.76 -18.82
C VAL A 79 -7.86 -20.05 -19.63
N HIS A 80 -7.82 -18.72 -19.73
CA HIS A 80 -8.82 -17.92 -20.47
C HIS A 80 -10.30 -18.15 -20.06
N CYS A 81 -10.56 -18.48 -18.79
CA CYS A 81 -11.94 -18.73 -18.32
C CYS A 81 -12.82 -17.47 -18.24
N GLY A 82 -12.23 -16.27 -18.26
CA GLY A 82 -12.96 -14.99 -18.22
C GLY A 82 -13.52 -14.60 -16.85
N ALA A 83 -13.30 -15.38 -15.78
CA ALA A 83 -13.82 -15.10 -14.45
C ALA A 83 -13.34 -13.74 -13.89
N CYS A 84 -12.11 -13.32 -14.21
CA CYS A 84 -11.58 -12.02 -13.79
C CYS A 84 -12.27 -10.83 -14.47
N ILE A 85 -12.87 -11.01 -15.66
CA ILE A 85 -13.55 -9.93 -16.40
C ILE A 85 -14.84 -9.53 -15.67
N SER A 86 -15.65 -10.52 -15.24
CA SER A 86 -16.96 -10.25 -14.64
C SER A 86 -16.89 -9.60 -13.26
N VAL A 87 -15.82 -9.88 -12.50
CA VAL A 87 -15.65 -9.37 -11.12
C VAL A 87 -14.86 -8.05 -11.07
N CYS A 88 -14.25 -7.61 -12.17
CA CYS A 88 -13.37 -6.44 -12.15
C CYS A 88 -14.17 -5.13 -12.09
N PRO A 89 -14.14 -4.38 -10.98
CA PRO A 89 -14.95 -3.17 -10.83
C PRO A 89 -14.47 -2.01 -11.72
N VAL A 90 -13.21 -2.05 -12.16
CA VAL A 90 -12.57 -1.04 -13.01
C VAL A 90 -12.35 -1.53 -14.44
N GLN A 91 -12.92 -2.69 -14.80
CA GLN A 91 -12.94 -3.24 -16.16
C GLN A 91 -11.57 -3.30 -16.85
N VAL A 92 -10.54 -3.74 -16.11
CA VAL A 92 -9.15 -3.85 -16.62
C VAL A 92 -9.03 -4.82 -17.79
N PHE A 93 -9.89 -5.84 -17.84
CA PHE A 93 -9.90 -6.84 -18.90
C PHE A 93 -11.21 -6.78 -19.69
N SER A 94 -11.13 -7.05 -20.98
CA SER A 94 -12.28 -7.18 -21.89
C SER A 94 -12.23 -8.49 -22.66
N PHE A 95 -13.37 -8.86 -23.26
CA PHE A 95 -13.44 -9.90 -24.30
C PHE A 95 -12.81 -9.43 -25.61
#